data_AF-A0A9P7S132-F1
#
_entry.id   AF-A0A9P7S132-F1
#
_cell.length_a   1.000
_cell.length_b   1.000
_cell.length_c   1.000
_cell.angle_alpha   90.00
_cell.angle_beta   90.00
_cell.angle_gamma   90.00
#
_symmetry.space_group_name_H-M   'P 1'
#
loop_
_entity.id
_entity.type
_entity.pdbx_description
1 polymer ?
#
loop_
_entity_poly.entity_id
_entity_poly.type
_entity_poly.pdbx_seq_one_letter_code
_entity_poly.pdbx_strand_id
1 'polypeptide(L)'
;MKVNEQDTEDEERKAVFDMFIRDSLDLGSCLDLLRWKLIDKGAAFQMTTTHTTANACAHGTFHFLRNMEDLGKLRKELDEAWKDAEADMKYEQLEELLYLLSLFHYSKVLSSKNLYDYPVV
;
A
#
# COMPACT_ATOMS: atom_id res chain seq x y z
N MET A 1 -6.10 39.27 9.34
CA MET A 1 -5.55 37.90 9.42
C MET A 1 -6.02 37.19 8.16
N LYS A 2 -5.18 37.18 7.13
CA LYS A 2 -5.50 36.56 5.83
C LYS A 2 -5.39 35.06 6.03
N VAL A 3 -6.51 34.36 5.88
CA VAL A 3 -6.51 32.91 5.70
C VAL A 3 -5.86 32.68 4.35
N ASN A 4 -4.69 32.05 4.34
CA ASN A 4 -3.94 31.78 3.13
C ASN A 4 -4.61 30.59 2.44
N GLU A 5 -5.35 30.88 1.38
CA GLU A 5 -5.85 29.92 0.40
C GLU A 5 -4.65 29.34 -0.33
N GLN A 6 -4.10 28.25 0.16
CA GLN A 6 -3.21 27.39 -0.60
C GLN A 6 -3.50 25.95 -0.20
N ASP A 7 -3.80 25.17 -1.24
CA ASP A 7 -3.90 23.71 -1.27
C ASP A 7 -5.28 23.11 -0.95
N THR A 8 -6.29 23.53 -1.72
CA THR A 8 -7.41 22.64 -2.08
C THR A 8 -7.43 22.43 -3.59
N GLU A 9 -6.33 21.93 -4.15
CA GLU A 9 -6.43 21.01 -5.29
C GLU A 9 -6.74 19.62 -4.73
N ASP A 10 -7.92 19.50 -4.13
CA ASP A 10 -8.63 18.23 -4.04
C ASP A 10 -9.05 17.87 -5.48
N GLU A 11 -8.08 17.51 -6.33
CA GLU A 11 -8.38 16.59 -7.43
C GLU A 11 -9.06 15.41 -6.76
N GLU A 12 -10.39 15.26 -6.93
CA GLU A 12 -11.21 14.20 -6.33
C GLU A 12 -10.42 12.88 -6.34
N ARG A 13 -9.71 12.56 -5.24
CA ARG A 13 -8.92 11.34 -5.14
C ARG A 13 -9.91 10.21 -5.00
N LYS A 14 -10.36 9.72 -6.15
CA LYS A 14 -11.31 8.64 -6.27
C LYS A 14 -10.63 7.37 -5.86
N ALA A 15 -11.24 6.65 -4.94
CA ALA A 15 -10.85 5.26 -4.75
C ALA A 15 -11.02 4.53 -6.10
N VAL A 16 -10.20 3.52 -6.35
CA VAL A 16 -10.35 2.68 -7.57
C VAL A 16 -11.80 2.15 -7.70
N PHE A 17 -12.49 1.97 -6.58
CA PHE A 17 -13.90 1.58 -6.53
C PHE A 17 -14.87 2.66 -7.05
N ASP A 18 -14.55 3.95 -6.92
CA ASP A 18 -15.39 5.03 -7.46
C ASP A 18 -15.40 5.04 -8.99
N MET A 19 -14.30 4.62 -9.63
CA MET A 19 -14.25 4.42 -11.08
C MET A 19 -15.22 3.31 -11.50
N PHE A 20 -15.20 2.18 -10.80
CA PHE A 20 -16.10 1.07 -11.09
C PHE A 20 -17.58 1.38 -10.80
N ILE A 21 -17.85 2.24 -9.81
CA ILE A 21 -19.20 2.67 -9.47
C ILE A 21 -19.76 3.66 -10.51
N ARG A 22 -18.94 4.60 -11.02
CA ARG A 22 -19.39 5.59 -12.02
C ARG A 22 -19.81 4.95 -13.35
N ASP A 23 -19.05 3.98 -13.85
CA ASP A 23 -19.41 3.24 -15.08
C ASP A 23 -20.68 2.38 -14.92
N SER A 24 -20.98 1.96 -13.69
CA SER A 24 -22.14 1.13 -13.38
C SER A 24 -23.48 1.89 -13.31
N LEU A 25 -23.43 3.22 -13.18
CA LEU A 25 -24.60 4.09 -13.00
C LEU A 25 -25.38 4.34 -14.29
N ASP A 26 -24.78 4.07 -15.46
CA ASP A 26 -25.44 4.23 -16.77
C ASP A 26 -26.39 3.05 -17.11
N LEU A 27 -26.38 1.97 -16.32
CA LEU A 27 -27.21 0.78 -16.52
C LEU A 27 -28.28 0.67 -15.42
N GLY A 28 -29.43 1.34 -15.61
CA GLY A 28 -30.58 1.28 -14.71
C GLY A 28 -31.04 -0.13 -14.34
N SER A 29 -31.62 -0.28 -13.13
CA SER A 29 -32.21 -1.51 -12.51
C SER A 29 -31.32 -2.77 -12.36
N CYS A 30 -30.22 -2.89 -13.10
CA CYS A 30 -29.16 -3.87 -12.83
C CYS A 30 -28.20 -3.39 -11.71
N LEU A 31 -28.38 -2.13 -11.30
CA LEU A 31 -27.57 -1.40 -10.33
C LEU A 31 -27.43 -2.10 -8.97
N ASP A 32 -28.47 -2.74 -8.44
CA ASP A 32 -28.37 -3.36 -7.10
C ASP A 32 -27.56 -4.66 -7.11
N LEU A 33 -27.73 -5.51 -8.14
CA LEU A 33 -26.92 -6.71 -8.34
C LEU A 33 -25.45 -6.34 -8.66
N LEU A 34 -25.26 -5.28 -9.43
CA LEU A 34 -23.94 -4.76 -9.79
C LEU A 34 -23.22 -4.14 -8.58
N ARG A 35 -23.95 -3.40 -7.72
CA ARG A 35 -23.45 -2.86 -6.45
C ARG A 35 -23.01 -3.95 -5.50
N TRP A 36 -23.80 -5.00 -5.26
CA TRP A 36 -23.40 -6.10 -4.40
C TRP A 36 -22.15 -6.84 -4.91
N LYS A 37 -22.05 -7.07 -6.23
CA LYS A 37 -20.85 -7.66 -6.83
C LYS A 37 -19.62 -6.75 -6.71
N LEU A 38 -19.80 -5.43 -6.78
CA LEU A 38 -18.72 -4.46 -6.59
C LEU A 38 -18.24 -4.42 -5.14
N ILE A 39 -19.18 -4.42 -4.18
CA ILE A 39 -18.87 -4.50 -2.76
C ILE A 39 -18.14 -5.81 -2.43
N ASP A 40 -18.62 -6.95 -2.94
CA ASP A 40 -18.02 -8.27 -2.72
C ASP A 40 -16.59 -8.33 -3.29
N LYS A 41 -16.39 -7.86 -4.53
CA LYS A 41 -15.04 -7.76 -5.13
C LYS A 41 -14.14 -6.80 -4.38
N GLY A 42 -14.67 -5.67 -3.91
CA GLY A 42 -13.93 -4.69 -3.11
C GLY A 42 -13.50 -5.28 -1.76
N ALA A 43 -14.40 -5.98 -1.08
CA ALA A 43 -14.10 -6.68 0.16
C ALA A 43 -13.06 -7.78 -0.03
N ALA A 44 -13.19 -8.60 -1.08
CA ALA A 44 -12.21 -9.63 -1.41
C ALA A 44 -10.83 -9.04 -1.73
N PHE A 45 -10.79 -7.92 -2.46
CA PHE A 45 -9.56 -7.19 -2.74
C PHE A 45 -8.93 -6.63 -1.45
N GLN A 46 -9.70 -5.96 -0.61
CA GLN A 46 -9.22 -5.41 0.67
C GLN A 46 -8.69 -6.51 1.59
N MET A 47 -9.39 -7.64 1.71
CA MET A 47 -8.94 -8.76 2.55
C MET A 47 -7.64 -9.38 2.04
N THR A 48 -7.54 -9.63 0.73
CA THR A 48 -6.35 -10.23 0.12
C THR A 48 -5.14 -9.28 0.21
N THR A 49 -5.36 -7.98 -0.03
CA THR A 49 -4.31 -6.96 0.09
C THR A 49 -3.89 -6.77 1.54
N THR A 50 -4.82 -6.73 2.49
CA THR A 50 -4.50 -6.62 3.92
C THR A 50 -3.63 -7.79 4.37
N HIS A 51 -4.02 -9.02 4.01
CA HIS A 51 -3.25 -10.20 4.40
C HIS A 51 -1.84 -10.20 3.79
N THR A 52 -1.72 -9.89 2.49
CA THR A 52 -0.41 -9.88 1.80
C THR A 52 0.48 -8.74 2.27
N THR A 53 -0.06 -7.52 2.45
CA THR A 53 0.69 -6.35 2.94
C THR A 53 1.10 -6.54 4.39
N ALA A 54 0.21 -6.97 5.28
CA ALA A 54 0.53 -7.19 6.69
C ALA A 54 1.64 -8.24 6.86
N ASN A 55 1.56 -9.34 6.12
CA ASN A 55 2.57 -10.38 6.15
C ASN A 55 3.93 -9.90 5.60
N ALA A 56 3.92 -9.10 4.52
CA ALA A 56 5.14 -8.53 3.96
C ALA A 56 5.81 -7.56 4.95
N CYS A 57 5.02 -6.70 5.60
CA CYS A 57 5.50 -5.77 6.62
C CYS A 57 6.05 -6.51 7.84
N ALA A 58 5.36 -7.53 8.35
CA ALA A 58 5.81 -8.32 9.49
C ALA A 58 7.17 -9.00 9.23
N HIS A 59 7.33 -9.63 8.07
CA HIS A 59 8.61 -10.23 7.68
C HIS A 59 9.71 -9.18 7.46
N GLY A 60 9.36 -8.04 6.85
CA GLY A 60 10.30 -6.93 6.64
C GLY A 60 10.81 -6.37 7.97
N THR A 61 9.91 -6.08 8.91
CA THR A 61 10.26 -5.62 10.27
C THR A 61 11.10 -6.65 11.01
N PHE A 62 10.73 -7.94 10.97
CA PHE A 62 11.52 -9.00 11.60
C PHE A 62 12.93 -9.09 11.01
N HIS A 63 13.06 -8.97 9.68
CA HIS A 63 14.35 -8.95 9.01
C HIS A 63 15.24 -7.79 9.50
N PHE A 64 14.68 -6.59 9.60
CA PHE A 64 15.42 -5.41 10.10
C PHE A 64 15.81 -5.50 11.57
N LEU A 65 14.93 -6.02 12.42
CA LEU A 65 15.23 -6.22 13.84
C LEU A 65 16.32 -7.28 14.06
N ARG A 66 16.41 -8.26 13.16
CA ARG A 66 17.45 -9.31 13.20
C ARG A 66 18.77 -8.87 12.57
N ASN A 67 18.73 -7.99 11.57
CA ASN A 67 19.93 -7.48 10.89
C ASN A 67 20.01 -5.95 10.98
N MET A 68 20.65 -5.45 12.05
CA MET A 68 20.81 -4.03 12.31
C MET A 68 21.63 -3.29 11.23
N GLU A 69 22.49 -3.99 10.50
CA GLU A 69 23.24 -3.41 9.38
C GLU A 69 22.29 -3.00 8.24
N ASP A 70 21.33 -3.86 7.94
CA ASP A 70 20.32 -3.62 6.90
C ASP A 70 19.33 -2.53 7.30
N LEU A 71 18.99 -2.44 8.60
CA LEU A 71 18.24 -1.30 9.14
C LEU A 71 19.01 0.02 8.97
N GLY A 72 20.34 0.00 9.15
CA GLY A 72 21.21 1.15 8.93
C GLY A 72 21.22 1.63 7.47
N LYS A 73 21.24 0.69 6.51
CA LYS A 73 21.14 1.00 5.07
C LYS A 73 19.80 1.65 4.73
N LEU A 74 18.70 1.10 5.24
CA LEU A 74 17.37 1.69 5.03
C LEU A 74 17.27 3.09 5.64
N ARG A 75 17.76 3.28 6.87
CA ARG A 75 17.74 4.60 7.51
C ARG A 75 18.54 5.62 6.70
N LYS A 76 19.71 5.24 6.20
CA LYS A 76 20.52 6.13 5.36
C LYS A 76 19.79 6.53 4.08
N GLU A 77 19.17 5.57 3.39
CA GLU A 77 18.37 5.85 2.19
C GLU A 77 17.20 6.79 2.51
N LEU A 78 16.53 6.57 3.65
CA LEU A 78 15.43 7.41 4.11
C LEU A 78 15.90 8.83 4.41
N ASP A 79 17.02 9.01 5.11
CA ASP A 79 17.58 10.32 5.43
C ASP A 79 18.03 11.08 4.16
N GLU A 80 18.44 10.35 3.10
CA GLU A 80 18.86 10.93 1.82
C GLU A 80 17.66 11.39 0.96
N ALA A 81 16.62 10.57 0.84
CA ALA A 81 15.42 10.85 0.04
C ALA A 81 14.38 11.71 0.77
N TRP A 82 14.30 11.60 2.11
CA TRP A 82 13.31 12.26 2.95
C TRP A 82 13.98 13.12 4.04
N LYS A 83 14.49 14.26 3.60
CA LYS A 83 15.30 15.20 4.41
C LYS A 83 14.54 15.91 5.52
N ASP A 84 13.22 16.00 5.41
CA ASP A 84 12.33 16.59 6.40
C ASP A 84 11.35 15.52 6.89
N ALA A 85 11.72 14.86 7.99
CA ALA A 85 10.93 13.76 8.56
C ALA A 85 9.58 14.21 9.15
N GLU A 86 9.38 15.52 9.34
CA GLU A 86 8.11 16.08 9.82
C GLU A 86 7.17 16.47 8.65
N ALA A 87 7.68 16.49 7.41
CA ALA A 87 6.89 16.74 6.21
C ALA A 87 6.36 15.44 5.61
N ASP A 88 5.14 15.46 5.08
CA ASP A 88 4.57 14.30 4.39
C ASP A 88 5.47 13.87 3.21
N MET A 89 5.78 12.57 3.15
CA MET A 89 6.57 12.00 2.05
C MET A 89 5.77 12.05 0.75
N LYS A 90 6.34 12.67 -0.29
CA LYS A 90 5.74 12.69 -1.62
C LYS A 90 5.94 11.36 -2.34
N TYR A 91 5.06 11.06 -3.29
CA TYR A 91 5.11 9.82 -4.05
C TYR A 91 6.43 9.69 -4.85
N GLU A 92 6.94 10.77 -5.40
CA GLU A 92 8.21 10.78 -6.14
C GLU A 92 9.39 10.40 -5.24
N GLN A 93 9.36 10.81 -3.97
CA GLN A 93 10.40 10.46 -2.99
C GLN A 93 10.32 8.98 -2.58
N LEU A 94 9.12 8.39 -2.62
CA LEU A 94 8.93 6.96 -2.36
C LEU A 94 9.59 6.10 -3.45
N GLU A 95 9.58 6.56 -4.71
CA GLU A 95 10.23 5.86 -5.83
C GLU A 95 11.76 5.84 -5.71
N GLU A 96 12.34 6.80 -4.99
CA GLU A 96 13.79 6.87 -4.73
C GLU A 96 14.25 5.86 -3.65
N LEU A 97 13.33 5.26 -2.89
CA LEU A 97 13.62 4.26 -1.85
C LEU A 97 13.81 2.85 -2.44
N LEU A 98 14.84 2.69 -3.28
CA LEU A 98 15.15 1.45 -3.99
C LEU A 98 15.45 0.27 -3.06
N TYR A 99 16.11 0.51 -1.93
CA TYR A 99 16.39 -0.52 -0.93
C TYR A 99 15.10 -0.97 -0.23
N LEU A 100 14.20 -0.04 0.11
CA LEU A 100 12.86 -0.38 0.62
C LEU A 100 12.09 -1.26 -0.38
N LEU A 101 12.08 -0.90 -1.67
CA LEU A 101 11.42 -1.68 -2.73
C LEU A 101 12.02 -3.08 -2.85
N SER A 102 13.36 -3.18 -2.86
CA SER A 102 14.06 -4.47 -2.94
C SER A 102 13.70 -5.41 -1.79
N LEU A 103 13.46 -4.85 -0.60
CA LEU A 103 13.12 -5.60 0.59
C LEU A 103 11.65 -6.06 0.59
N PHE A 104 10.73 -5.26 0.08
CA PHE A 104 9.35 -5.73 -0.17
C PHE A 104 9.33 -6.90 -1.15
N HIS A 105 10.13 -6.84 -2.21
CA HIS A 105 10.31 -7.96 -3.13
C HIS A 105 10.89 -9.19 -2.42
N TYR A 106 11.93 -9.02 -1.60
CA TYR A 106 12.54 -10.11 -0.86
C TYR A 106 11.57 -10.75 0.16
N SER A 107 10.84 -9.93 0.91
CA SER A 107 9.82 -10.35 1.88
C SER A 107 8.72 -11.19 1.21
N LYS A 108 8.25 -10.74 0.04
CA LYS A 108 7.28 -11.49 -0.77
C LYS A 108 7.83 -12.85 -1.23
N VAL A 109 9.08 -12.90 -1.67
CA VAL A 109 9.75 -14.16 -2.05
C VAL A 109 9.89 -15.10 -0.85
N LEU A 110 10.27 -14.56 0.31
CA LEU A 110 10.43 -15.34 1.54
C LEU A 110 9.09 -15.90 2.03
N SER A 111 8.04 -15.08 2.03
CA SER A 111 6.68 -15.54 2.33
C SER A 111 6.21 -16.61 1.36
N SER A 112 6.54 -16.50 0.07
CA SER A 112 6.17 -17.51 -0.91
C SER A 112 6.91 -18.83 -0.69
N LYS A 113 8.13 -18.80 -0.16
CA LYS A 113 8.91 -20.01 0.17
C LYS A 113 8.40 -20.69 1.44
N ASN A 114 7.98 -19.91 2.45
CA ASN A 114 7.42 -20.43 3.69
C ASN A 114 5.98 -20.97 3.56
N LEU A 115 5.26 -20.63 2.48
CA LEU A 115 3.89 -21.09 2.26
C LEU A 115 3.77 -22.60 1.93
N TYR A 116 4.88 -23.27 1.60
CA TYR A 116 4.90 -24.71 1.29
C TYR A 116 5.30 -25.60 2.47
N ASP A 117 5.56 -25.04 3.65
CA ASP A 117 6.10 -25.78 4.81
C ASP A 117 5.24 -25.74 6.08
N TYR A 118 3.99 -25.26 6.01
CA TYR A 118 3.05 -25.40 7.13
C TYR A 118 2.20 -26.66 6.97
N PRO A 119 2.30 -27.65 7.88
CA PRO A 119 1.33 -28.73 7.94
C PRO A 119 -0.01 -28.12 8.37
N VAL A 120 -1.03 -28.33 7.55
CA VAL A 120 -2.42 -28.09 7.95
C VAL A 120 -2.69 -29.07 9.09
N VAL A 121 -2.82 -28.54 10.31
CA VAL A 121 -3.26 -29.28 11.50
C VAL A 121 -4.78 -29.38 11.48
#